data_AF-A0A843LJG1-F1
#
_entry.id   AF-A0A843LJG1-F1
#
_cell.length_a   1.000
_cell.length_b   1.000
_cell.length_c   1.000
_cell.angle_alpha   90.00
_cell.angle_beta   90.00
_cell.angle_gamma   90.00
#
_symmetry.space_group_name_H-M   'P 1'
#
loop_
_entity.id
_entity.type
_entity.pdbx_description
1 polymer ?
#
loop_
_entity_poly.entity_id
_entity_poly.type
_entity_poly.pdbx_seq_one_letter_code
_entity_poly.pdbx_strand_id
1 'polypeptide(L)'
;MLQIGFLEQDSAFSPHGWDEPAFVDIPENHPVGSFRSIFPLRHGGMSGGTHIQEYHLYYDVVENRNDIPEQRYLLELVSLKCNDAQEAKDEIVLKVNGDQVWGAWDVKSGETFDLSTRTPREINRLATIELWESDAHSRNDLIDRFNLVITDDFHFGEELPNVFSWRSTPTIDAKYTLRYIVRVR
;
A
#
# COMPACT_ATOMS: atom_id res chain seq x y z
N MET A 1 -2.32 18.96 22.63
CA MET A 1 -1.56 17.71 22.39
C MET A 1 -2.52 16.72 21.74
N LEU A 2 -2.18 16.18 20.56
CA LEU A 2 -2.99 15.15 19.90
C LEU A 2 -2.34 13.78 20.13
N GLN A 3 -3.10 12.83 20.67
CA GLN A 3 -2.65 11.46 20.89
C GLN A 3 -3.37 10.53 19.91
N ILE A 4 -2.61 9.83 19.06
CA ILE A 4 -3.16 8.80 18.16
C ILE A 4 -2.86 7.44 18.77
N GLY A 5 -3.91 6.70 19.14
CA GLY A 5 -3.80 5.35 19.68
C GLY A 5 -4.17 4.30 18.63
N PHE A 6 -3.40 3.23 18.55
CA PHE A 6 -3.75 2.04 17.79
C PHE A 6 -4.28 0.98 18.74
N LEU A 7 -5.54 0.60 18.54
CA LEU A 7 -6.17 -0.57 19.16
C LEU A 7 -6.48 -1.53 18.02
N GLU A 8 -5.89 -2.74 18.05
CA GLU A 8 -6.35 -3.80 17.15
C GLU A 8 -7.78 -4.16 17.56
N GLN A 9 -8.76 -3.89 16.69
CA GLN A 9 -10.18 -4.12 17.00
C GLN A 9 -10.59 -5.60 16.83
N ASP A 10 -9.68 -6.45 16.35
CA ASP A 10 -9.92 -7.86 16.01
C ASP A 10 -8.91 -8.84 16.65
N SER A 11 -8.53 -8.65 17.91
CA SER A 11 -7.82 -9.71 18.66
C SER A 11 -8.80 -10.80 19.13
N ALA A 12 -9.36 -11.55 18.18
CA ALA A 12 -9.98 -12.85 18.44
C ALA A 12 -8.96 -13.96 18.77
N PHE A 13 -7.67 -13.63 18.88
CA PHE A 13 -6.61 -14.60 19.19
C PHE A 13 -5.62 -14.05 20.22
N SER A 14 -6.01 -14.07 21.50
CA SER A 14 -5.20 -14.67 22.57
C SER A 14 -5.92 -14.49 23.91
N PRO A 15 -6.34 -15.56 24.62
CA PRO A 15 -6.94 -15.42 25.95
C PRO A 15 -5.96 -14.88 27.00
N HIS A 16 -4.67 -14.74 26.67
CA HIS A 16 -3.58 -14.51 27.64
C HIS A 16 -2.42 -13.62 27.16
N GLY A 17 -2.57 -12.88 26.05
CA GLY A 17 -1.58 -11.90 25.58
C GLY A 17 -1.92 -10.49 26.06
N TRP A 18 -0.97 -9.77 26.64
CA TRP A 18 -1.13 -8.33 26.95
C TRP A 18 -0.75 -7.53 25.70
N ASP A 19 -1.71 -7.22 24.85
CA ASP A 19 -1.50 -6.26 23.77
C ASP A 19 -1.43 -4.86 24.39
N GLU A 20 -0.23 -4.28 24.49
CA GLU A 20 -0.08 -2.90 24.95
C GLU A 20 -0.44 -1.93 23.82
N PRO A 21 -1.38 -0.99 24.03
CA PRO A 21 -1.70 0.01 23.03
C PRO A 21 -0.48 0.90 22.75
N ALA A 22 -0.18 1.10 21.47
CA ALA A 22 0.86 2.01 21.03
C ALA A 22 0.28 3.41 20.78
N PHE A 23 0.98 4.44 21.25
CA PHE A 23 0.56 5.83 21.14
C PHE A 23 1.59 6.71 20.42
N VAL A 24 1.09 7.67 19.65
CA VAL A 24 1.88 8.81 19.13
C VAL A 24 1.43 10.07 19.80
N ASP A 25 2.35 10.74 20.48
CA ASP A 25 2.14 12.08 20.99
C ASP A 25 2.63 13.10 19.96
N ILE A 26 1.69 13.84 19.38
CA ILE A 26 2.00 15.00 18.54
C ILE A 26 1.87 16.25 19.44
N PRO A 27 2.98 16.82 19.95
CA PRO A 27 2.97 18.05 20.73
C PRO A 27 2.38 19.24 19.97
N GLU A 28 1.87 20.24 20.68
CA GLU A 28 1.28 21.43 20.05
C GLU A 28 2.27 22.25 19.22
N ASN A 29 3.57 22.20 19.59
CA ASN A 29 4.65 22.87 18.86
C ASN A 29 5.37 21.91 17.91
N HIS A 30 4.71 20.83 17.47
CA HIS A 30 5.32 19.91 16.52
C HIS A 30 5.62 20.66 15.21
N PRO A 31 6.85 20.57 14.68
CA PRO A 31 7.21 21.32 13.48
C PRO A 31 6.31 20.91 12.30
N VAL A 32 6.01 21.88 11.44
CA VAL A 32 5.40 21.61 10.14
C VAL A 32 6.35 20.74 9.34
N GLY A 33 5.82 19.68 8.74
CA GLY A 33 6.61 18.71 8.00
C GLY A 33 5.97 17.34 7.97
N SER A 34 6.72 16.38 7.49
CA SER A 34 6.28 15.00 7.37
C SER A 34 7.08 14.12 8.30
N PHE A 35 6.41 13.17 8.92
CA PHE A 35 6.97 12.38 9.99
C PHE A 35 6.61 10.92 9.84
N ARG A 36 7.49 10.07 10.38
CA ARG A 36 7.31 8.63 10.50
C ARG A 36 7.43 8.26 11.97
N SER A 37 6.49 7.48 12.46
CA SER A 37 6.58 6.83 13.76
C SER A 37 6.47 5.32 13.60
N ILE A 38 7.28 4.58 14.34
CA ILE A 38 7.38 3.12 14.28
C ILE A 38 6.94 2.55 15.62
N PHE A 39 6.02 1.58 15.61
CA PHE A 39 5.53 0.90 16.81
C PHE A 39 5.83 -0.59 16.71
N PRO A 40 6.67 -1.13 17.60
CA PRO A 40 6.78 -2.57 17.75
C PRO A 40 5.61 -3.08 18.59
N LEU A 41 4.70 -3.84 17.98
CA LEU A 41 3.74 -4.68 18.71
C LEU A 41 4.42 -6.01 19.03
N ARG A 42 4.48 -6.35 20.32
CA ARG A 42 5.05 -7.62 20.79
C ARG A 42 3.92 -8.60 21.05
N HIS A 43 3.84 -9.63 20.22
CA HIS A 43 2.95 -10.75 20.46
C HIS A 43 3.60 -11.70 21.48
N GLY A 44 3.00 -11.80 22.67
CA GLY A 44 3.41 -12.75 23.72
C GLY A 44 2.67 -14.08 23.59
N GLY A 45 3.34 -15.14 23.14
CA GLY A 45 2.80 -16.51 23.15
C GLY A 45 3.46 -17.38 24.23
N MET A 46 2.66 -18.21 24.94
CA MET A 46 3.15 -19.12 25.99
C MET A 46 4.16 -20.19 25.51
N SER A 47 4.42 -20.29 24.21
CA SER A 47 5.32 -21.28 23.61
C SER A 47 6.36 -20.63 22.68
N GLY A 48 7.30 -19.89 23.27
CA GLY A 48 8.69 -19.84 22.80
C GLY A 48 9.05 -18.93 21.60
N GLY A 49 8.13 -18.12 21.07
CA GLY A 49 8.46 -17.16 20.01
C GLY A 49 7.87 -15.78 20.30
N THR A 50 8.72 -14.78 20.53
CA THR A 50 8.28 -13.37 20.49
C THR A 50 8.18 -12.97 19.03
N HIS A 51 6.97 -12.85 18.50
CA HIS A 51 6.76 -12.23 17.20
C HIS A 51 6.69 -10.72 17.41
N ILE A 52 7.64 -9.99 16.82
CA ILE A 52 7.62 -8.52 16.77
C ILE A 52 7.00 -8.13 15.44
N GLN A 53 5.86 -7.46 15.49
CA GLN A 53 5.21 -6.85 14.33
C GLN A 53 5.49 -5.34 14.39
N GLU A 54 6.02 -4.76 13.32
CA GLU A 54 6.30 -3.32 13.27
C GLU A 54 5.21 -2.61 12.46
N TYR A 55 4.56 -1.64 13.10
CA TYR A 55 3.61 -0.73 12.46
C TYR A 55 4.29 0.59 12.14
N HIS A 56 4.12 1.10 10.93
CA HIS A 56 4.61 2.41 10.54
C HIS A 56 3.43 3.37 10.35
N LEU A 57 3.39 4.45 11.12
CA LEU A 57 2.51 5.58 10.87
C LEU A 57 3.29 6.65 10.12
N TYR A 58 2.74 7.10 9.00
CA TYR A 58 3.22 8.25 8.25
C TYR A 58 2.18 9.37 8.35
N TYR A 59 2.59 10.56 8.73
CA TYR A 59 1.69 11.69 8.93
C TYR A 59 2.37 13.02 8.56
N ASP A 60 1.55 13.96 8.08
CA ASP A 60 1.96 15.34 7.82
C ASP A 60 1.40 16.24 8.93
N VAL A 61 2.26 17.09 9.50
CA VAL A 61 1.87 18.19 10.38
C VAL A 61 1.88 19.47 9.56
N VAL A 62 0.74 20.16 9.53
CA VAL A 62 0.52 21.39 8.77
C VAL A 62 0.04 22.51 9.69
N GLU A 63 0.40 23.75 9.37
CA GLU A 63 -0.05 24.94 10.11
C GLU A 63 -1.54 25.21 9.87
N ASN A 64 -1.98 25.14 8.62
CA ASN A 64 -3.38 25.23 8.23
C ASN A 64 -3.81 23.95 7.50
N ARG A 65 -5.06 23.53 7.69
CA ARG A 65 -5.65 22.41 6.93
C ARG A 65 -5.63 22.67 5.41
N ASN A 66 -5.64 23.94 5.01
CA ASN A 66 -5.53 24.32 3.60
C ASN A 66 -4.09 24.24 3.06
N ASP A 67 -3.10 24.05 3.92
CA ASP A 67 -1.69 23.88 3.54
C ASP A 67 -1.34 22.41 3.28
N ILE A 68 -2.30 21.49 3.41
CA ILE A 68 -2.15 20.13 2.90
C ILE A 68 -1.90 20.28 1.40
N PRO A 69 -0.69 19.96 0.92
CA PRO A 69 -0.36 20.20 -0.48
C PRO A 69 -1.30 19.35 -1.34
N GLU A 70 -2.05 19.98 -2.25
CA GLU A 70 -3.13 19.26 -2.94
C GLU A 70 -2.63 18.03 -3.70
N GLN A 71 -1.43 18.08 -4.28
CA GLN A 71 -0.62 16.93 -4.73
C GLN A 71 0.79 17.45 -5.10
N ARG A 72 1.86 16.82 -4.59
CA ARG A 72 3.26 17.24 -4.84
C ARG A 72 4.05 16.35 -5.79
N TYR A 73 3.50 15.20 -6.15
CA TYR A 73 4.24 14.21 -6.93
C TYR A 73 3.38 13.65 -8.04
N LEU A 74 4.06 13.17 -9.07
CA LEU A 74 3.47 12.47 -10.20
C LEU A 74 3.90 11.01 -10.16
N LEU A 75 2.92 10.11 -10.14
CA LEU A 75 3.10 8.68 -10.30
C LEU A 75 2.90 8.31 -11.77
N GLU A 76 3.98 7.85 -12.40
CA GLU A 76 3.97 7.29 -13.75
C GLU A 76 3.92 5.76 -13.64
N LEU A 77 2.91 5.15 -14.23
CA LEU A 77 2.84 3.70 -14.35
C LEU A 77 3.58 3.30 -15.62
N VAL A 78 4.56 2.41 -15.51
CA VAL A 78 5.42 2.04 -16.65
C VAL A 78 4.95 0.73 -17.28
N SER A 79 4.85 -0.34 -16.49
CA SER A 79 4.38 -1.62 -16.99
C SER A 79 3.77 -2.48 -15.90
N LEU A 80 2.88 -3.39 -16.30
CA LEU A 80 2.38 -4.45 -15.43
C LEU A 80 2.67 -5.80 -16.10
N LYS A 81 3.44 -6.64 -15.42
CA LYS A 81 3.70 -8.02 -15.85
C LYS A 81 2.83 -8.97 -15.04
N CYS A 82 2.08 -9.84 -15.72
CA CYS A 82 1.49 -11.02 -15.11
C CYS A 82 2.60 -12.08 -15.00
N ASN A 83 3.02 -12.38 -13.78
CA ASN A 83 4.02 -13.40 -13.51
C ASN A 83 3.35 -14.77 -13.44
N ASP A 84 2.18 -14.84 -12.81
CA ASP A 84 1.36 -16.02 -12.71
C ASP A 84 -0.10 -15.60 -12.58
N ALA A 85 -0.95 -16.03 -13.51
CA ALA A 85 -2.39 -15.77 -13.49
C ALA A 85 -3.07 -16.76 -12.54
N GLN A 86 -4.17 -16.34 -11.90
CA GLN A 86 -4.95 -17.20 -11.03
C GLN A 86 -5.67 -18.29 -11.84
N GLU A 87 -6.26 -17.89 -12.96
CA GLU A 87 -6.94 -18.78 -13.88
C GLU A 87 -6.25 -18.80 -15.25
N ALA A 88 -6.86 -19.46 -16.23
CA ALA A 88 -6.34 -19.43 -17.60
C ALA A 88 -6.35 -18.01 -18.21
N LYS A 89 -7.21 -17.13 -17.67
CA LYS A 89 -7.52 -15.78 -18.15
C LYS A 89 -8.09 -14.96 -16.99
N ASP A 90 -7.38 -13.92 -16.56
CA ASP A 90 -7.86 -13.02 -15.51
C ASP A 90 -8.36 -11.70 -16.12
N GLU A 91 -9.35 -11.06 -15.49
CA GLU A 91 -9.69 -9.66 -15.75
C GLU A 91 -9.12 -8.81 -14.61
N ILE A 92 -8.15 -7.96 -14.95
CA ILE A 92 -7.35 -7.23 -13.98
C ILE A 92 -7.67 -5.75 -14.02
N VAL A 93 -7.82 -5.16 -12.85
CA VAL A 93 -8.04 -3.72 -12.66
C VAL A 93 -6.97 -3.16 -11.72
N LEU A 94 -6.32 -2.09 -12.15
CA LEU A 94 -5.37 -1.33 -11.34
C LEU A 94 -6.02 -0.03 -10.86
N LYS A 95 -5.95 0.23 -9.56
CA LYS A 95 -6.46 1.44 -8.94
C LYS A 95 -5.36 2.23 -8.24
N VAL A 96 -5.48 3.55 -8.24
CA VAL A 96 -4.64 4.47 -7.46
C VAL A 96 -5.56 5.36 -6.65
N ASN A 97 -5.43 5.34 -5.33
CA ASN A 97 -6.29 6.04 -4.37
C ASN A 97 -7.78 5.76 -4.59
N GLY A 98 -8.11 4.52 -4.97
CA GLY A 98 -9.48 4.08 -5.25
C GLY A 98 -9.98 4.33 -6.69
N ASP A 99 -9.30 5.20 -7.46
CA ASP A 99 -9.65 5.45 -8.85
C ASP A 99 -9.08 4.37 -9.77
N GLN A 100 -9.91 3.78 -10.64
CA GLN A 100 -9.44 2.89 -11.69
C GLN A 100 -8.64 3.66 -12.75
N VAL A 101 -7.38 3.27 -12.93
CA VAL A 101 -6.44 3.92 -13.85
C VAL A 101 -6.11 3.05 -15.06
N TRP A 102 -6.30 1.73 -14.93
CA TRP A 102 -6.07 0.78 -16.00
C TRP A 102 -6.85 -0.52 -15.74
N GLY A 103 -7.13 -1.26 -16.81
CA GLY A 103 -7.58 -2.64 -16.71
C GLY A 103 -7.43 -3.38 -18.04
N ALA A 104 -7.45 -4.70 -17.98
CA ALA A 104 -7.41 -5.58 -19.15
C ALA A 104 -8.18 -6.88 -18.88
N TRP A 105 -8.68 -7.47 -19.96
CA TRP A 105 -9.34 -8.77 -19.99
C TRP A 105 -8.39 -9.84 -20.53
N ASP A 106 -8.68 -11.10 -20.19
CA ASP A 106 -7.98 -12.27 -20.72
C ASP A 106 -6.46 -12.28 -20.46
N VAL A 107 -6.03 -11.73 -19.32
CA VAL A 107 -4.62 -11.63 -18.94
C VAL A 107 -4.05 -13.02 -18.67
N LYS A 108 -2.86 -13.31 -19.23
CA LYS A 108 -2.17 -14.61 -19.08
C LYS A 108 -0.80 -14.50 -18.42
N SER A 109 -0.38 -15.59 -17.77
CA SER A 109 0.98 -15.73 -17.24
C SER A 109 2.04 -15.43 -18.30
N GLY A 110 2.97 -14.55 -17.96
CA GLY A 110 4.07 -14.11 -18.80
C GLY A 110 3.78 -12.85 -19.62
N GLU A 111 2.52 -12.43 -19.76
CA GLU A 111 2.18 -11.20 -20.48
C GLU A 111 2.66 -9.95 -19.75
N THR A 112 3.05 -8.95 -20.53
CA THR A 112 3.47 -7.64 -20.02
C THR A 112 2.72 -6.55 -20.76
N PHE A 113 2.09 -5.67 -19.99
CA PHE A 113 1.32 -4.55 -20.50
C PHE A 113 2.14 -3.27 -20.35
N ASP A 114 2.22 -2.51 -21.43
CA ASP A 114 2.81 -1.16 -21.42
C ASP A 114 1.79 -0.15 -20.89
N LEU A 115 2.16 0.52 -19.80
CA LEU A 115 1.36 1.54 -19.13
C LEU A 115 1.95 2.95 -19.33
N SER A 116 3.09 3.09 -20.00
CA SER A 116 3.83 4.36 -20.14
C SER A 116 3.04 5.46 -20.86
N THR A 117 2.03 5.09 -21.63
CA THR A 117 1.12 6.01 -22.34
C THR A 117 -0.02 6.53 -21.45
N ARG A 118 -0.18 6.01 -20.23
CA ARG A 118 -1.20 6.46 -19.30
C ARG A 118 -0.84 7.82 -18.72
N THR A 119 -1.85 8.66 -18.48
CA THR A 119 -1.67 9.94 -17.83
C THR A 119 -1.07 9.74 -16.44
N PRO A 120 0.06 10.40 -16.10
CA PRO A 120 0.61 10.36 -14.76
C PRO A 120 -0.44 10.79 -13.73
N ARG A 121 -0.48 10.13 -12.58
CA ARG A 121 -1.44 10.42 -11.52
C ARG A 121 -0.80 11.34 -10.50
N GLU A 122 -1.49 12.42 -10.20
CA GLU A 122 -1.09 13.28 -9.10
C GLU A 122 -1.29 12.51 -7.78
N ILE A 123 -0.26 12.45 -6.94
CA ILE A 123 -0.29 11.78 -5.64
C ILE A 123 0.32 12.65 -4.54
N ASN A 124 -0.01 12.31 -3.30
CA ASN A 124 0.63 12.83 -2.10
C ASN A 124 1.80 11.95 -1.68
N ARG A 125 2.41 12.25 -0.52
CA ARG A 125 3.48 11.41 0.06
C ARG A 125 3.01 9.99 0.35
N LEU A 126 1.71 9.79 0.55
CA LEU A 126 1.09 8.49 0.65
C LEU A 126 0.15 8.30 -0.53
N ALA A 127 0.30 7.17 -1.23
CA ALA A 127 -0.65 6.70 -2.23
C ALA A 127 -0.93 5.22 -2.03
N THR A 128 -2.19 4.83 -2.19
CA THR A 128 -2.60 3.43 -2.17
C THR A 128 -2.79 2.95 -3.60
N ILE A 129 -2.02 1.96 -4.02
CA ILE A 129 -2.15 1.30 -5.30
C ILE A 129 -2.69 -0.10 -5.07
N GLU A 130 -3.75 -0.47 -5.77
CA GLU A 130 -4.44 -1.74 -5.57
C GLU A 130 -4.57 -2.48 -6.89
N LEU A 131 -4.36 -3.79 -6.83
CA LEU A 131 -4.63 -4.69 -7.94
C LEU A 131 -5.83 -5.55 -7.59
N TRP A 132 -6.81 -5.57 -8.48
CA TRP A 132 -8.05 -6.28 -8.33
C TRP A 132 -8.24 -7.25 -9.47
N GLU A 133 -8.80 -8.41 -9.17
CA GLU A 133 -9.45 -9.27 -10.13
C GLU A 133 -10.92 -8.81 -10.22
N SER A 134 -11.40 -8.52 -11.41
CA SER A 134 -12.78 -8.14 -11.65
C SER A 134 -13.49 -9.32 -12.30
N ASP A 135 -14.57 -9.82 -11.71
CA ASP A 135 -15.40 -10.82 -12.35
C ASP A 135 -16.70 -10.13 -12.81
N ALA A 136 -16.96 -10.20 -14.12
CA ALA A 136 -18.17 -9.64 -14.73
C ALA A 136 -19.49 -10.16 -14.10
N HIS A 137 -19.46 -11.29 -13.38
CA HIS A 137 -20.63 -11.93 -12.77
C HIS A 137 -20.59 -12.00 -11.24
N SER A 138 -19.51 -11.55 -10.59
CA SER A 138 -19.39 -11.62 -9.14
C SER A 138 -18.75 -10.36 -8.53
N ARG A 139 -18.21 -10.47 -7.31
CA ARG A 139 -17.59 -9.34 -6.62
C ARG A 139 -16.15 -9.23 -7.12
N ASN A 140 -15.68 -8.01 -7.33
CA ASN A 140 -14.27 -7.78 -7.58
C ASN A 140 -13.48 -8.16 -6.33
N ASP A 141 -12.45 -8.95 -6.54
CA ASP A 141 -11.61 -9.50 -5.50
C ASP A 141 -10.29 -8.75 -5.46
N LEU A 142 -9.91 -8.29 -4.27
CA LEU A 142 -8.64 -7.61 -4.07
C LEU A 142 -7.51 -8.64 -4.09
N ILE A 143 -6.61 -8.54 -5.06
CA ILE A 143 -5.41 -9.39 -5.11
C ILE A 143 -4.45 -8.95 -4.02
N ASP A 144 -4.03 -7.69 -4.04
CA ASP A 144 -3.11 -7.12 -3.08
C ASP A 144 -3.12 -5.58 -3.14
N ARG A 145 -2.60 -4.96 -2.08
CA ARG A 145 -2.50 -3.51 -1.90
C ARG A 145 -1.05 -3.12 -1.61
N PHE A 146 -0.58 -2.13 -2.36
CA PHE A 146 0.70 -1.47 -2.17
C PHE A 146 0.49 -0.05 -1.66
N ASN A 147 1.01 0.26 -0.47
CA ASN A 147 1.08 1.62 0.03
C ASN A 147 2.43 2.23 -0.34
N LEU A 148 2.43 3.09 -1.36
CA LEU A 148 3.59 3.87 -1.74
C LEU A 148 3.77 5.01 -0.74
N VAL A 149 4.94 5.05 -0.11
CA VAL A 149 5.30 6.11 0.82
C VAL A 149 6.56 6.82 0.34
N ILE A 150 6.44 8.12 0.10
CA ILE A 150 7.52 9.01 -0.31
C ILE A 150 8.16 9.58 0.95
N THR A 151 9.32 9.03 1.30
CA THR A 151 10.19 9.49 2.38
C THR A 151 11.21 10.51 1.85
N ASP A 152 11.99 11.13 2.74
CA ASP A 152 12.95 12.16 2.36
C ASP A 152 14.15 11.61 1.55
N ASP A 153 14.42 10.30 1.66
CA ASP A 153 15.42 9.53 0.91
C ASP A 153 14.85 8.83 -0.34
N PHE A 154 13.62 9.19 -0.76
CA PHE A 154 12.98 8.56 -1.90
C PHE A 154 13.75 8.81 -3.22
N HIS A 155 13.93 7.75 -4.00
CA HIS A 155 14.61 7.79 -5.30
C HIS A 155 13.67 8.24 -6.42
N PHE A 156 13.65 9.54 -6.72
CA PHE A 156 12.80 10.09 -7.78
C PHE A 156 13.38 9.85 -9.18
N GLY A 157 12.49 9.67 -10.16
CA GLY A 157 12.86 9.50 -11.58
C GLY A 157 13.40 8.12 -11.94
N GLU A 158 13.58 7.23 -10.98
CA GLU A 158 13.96 5.83 -11.18
C GLU A 158 12.73 4.94 -11.35
N GLU A 159 12.88 3.88 -12.15
CA GLU A 159 11.86 2.86 -12.33
C GLU A 159 11.95 1.83 -11.20
N LEU A 160 10.93 1.83 -10.34
CA LEU A 160 10.84 0.99 -9.16
C LEU A 160 9.85 -0.16 -9.39
N PRO A 161 10.17 -1.38 -8.91
CA PRO A 161 9.25 -2.50 -8.95
C PRO A 161 8.38 -2.57 -7.68
N ASN A 162 7.13 -2.99 -7.84
CA ASN A 162 6.32 -3.55 -6.76
C ASN A 162 5.74 -4.91 -7.20
N VAL A 163 5.70 -5.88 -6.29
CA VAL A 163 5.10 -7.20 -6.56
C VAL A 163 3.79 -7.28 -5.81
N PHE A 164 2.70 -7.55 -6.53
CA PHE A 164 1.42 -7.94 -5.96
C PHE A 164 1.35 -9.47 -5.93
N SER A 165 0.91 -10.04 -4.82
CA SER A 165 0.72 -11.48 -4.70
C SER A 165 -0.46 -11.80 -3.80
N TRP A 166 -1.40 -12.61 -4.28
CA TRP A 166 -2.50 -13.12 -3.47
C TRP A 166 -1.96 -13.99 -2.32
N ARG A 167 -2.33 -13.70 -1.06
CA ARG A 167 -1.75 -14.38 0.12
C ARG A 167 -2.56 -15.55 0.67
N SER A 168 -3.74 -15.86 0.13
CA SER A 168 -4.70 -16.70 0.86
C SER A 168 -4.38 -18.20 0.90
N THR A 169 -3.62 -18.80 -0.02
CA THR A 169 -3.37 -20.26 0.01
C THR A 169 -2.09 -20.69 -0.71
N PRO A 170 -1.41 -21.77 -0.29
CA PRO A 170 -0.14 -22.25 -0.87
C PRO A 170 -0.23 -22.89 -2.27
N THR A 171 -1.38 -22.80 -2.95
CA THR A 171 -1.65 -23.54 -4.20
C THR A 171 -2.18 -22.68 -5.34
N ILE A 172 -2.49 -21.40 -5.10
CA ILE A 172 -3.03 -20.47 -6.11
C ILE A 172 -2.45 -19.08 -5.81
N ASP A 173 -1.43 -18.68 -6.55
CA ASP A 173 -0.73 -17.41 -6.34
C ASP A 173 -0.83 -16.54 -7.58
N ALA A 174 -1.91 -15.76 -7.71
CA ALA A 174 -1.94 -14.67 -8.67
C ALA A 174 -0.78 -13.71 -8.35
N LYS A 175 0.17 -13.54 -9.27
CA LYS A 175 1.38 -12.75 -9.06
C LYS A 175 1.60 -11.76 -10.18
N TYR A 176 1.80 -10.51 -9.81
CA TYR A 176 2.00 -9.42 -10.76
C TYR A 176 3.17 -8.54 -10.35
N THR A 177 3.90 -7.98 -11.33
CA THR A 177 4.94 -6.99 -11.08
C THR A 177 4.60 -5.70 -11.78
N LEU A 178 4.32 -4.67 -10.99
CA LEU A 178 4.16 -3.30 -11.45
C LEU A 178 5.53 -2.63 -11.46
N ARG A 179 5.82 -1.90 -12.54
CA ARG A 179 6.92 -0.94 -12.60
C ARG A 179 6.37 0.46 -12.66
N TYR A 180 6.92 1.35 -11.85
CA TYR A 180 6.44 2.72 -11.72
C TYR A 180 7.60 3.70 -11.51
N ILE A 181 7.37 4.98 -11.82
CA ILE A 181 8.30 6.08 -11.56
C ILE A 181 7.56 7.14 -10.75
N VAL A 182 8.23 7.74 -9.78
CA VAL A 182 7.71 8.92 -9.06
C VAL A 182 8.56 10.13 -9.42
N ARG A 183 7.89 11.24 -9.77
CA ARG A 183 8.53 12.53 -10.02
C ARG A 183 8.03 13.60 -9.07
N VAL A 184 8.87 14.57 -8.78
CA VAL A 184 8.46 15.82 -8.14
C VAL A 184 7.74 16.67 -9.18
N ARG A 185 6.61 17.27 -8.81
CA ARG A 185 5.87 18.21 -9.65
C ARG A 185 6.54 19.59 -9.69
#